data_AF-A0A7C7UG83-F1
#
_entry.id   AF-A0A7C7UG83-F1
#
_cell.length_a   1.000
_cell.length_b   1.000
_cell.length_c   1.000
_cell.angle_alpha   90.00
_cell.angle_beta   90.00
_cell.angle_gamma   90.00
#
_symmetry.space_group_name_H-M   'P 1'
#
loop_
_entity.id
_entity.type
_entity.pdbx_description
1 polymer ?
#
loop_
_entity_poly.entity_id
_entity_poly.type
_entity_poly.pdbx_seq_one_letter_code
_entity_poly.pdbx_strand_id
1 'polypeptide(L)'
;MPMPTAEELEQALSAAGRMRETGDDPHYIAKALLNCQYRNGYLQAVLLAAEEYLRSGLAEREHTRLLKAIEKARAAENRSAGVEPPSLGL
;
A
#
# COMPACT_ATOMS: atom_id res chain seq x y z
N MET A 1 5.36 -20.64 6.37
CA MET A 1 5.98 -20.40 5.05
C MET A 1 6.95 -19.24 5.22
N PRO A 2 8.16 -19.29 4.62
CA PRO A 2 9.10 -18.18 4.66
C PRO A 2 8.59 -17.00 3.84
N MET A 3 8.96 -15.78 4.25
CA MET A 3 8.74 -14.57 3.45
C MET A 3 9.63 -14.64 2.20
N PRO A 4 9.17 -14.15 1.04
CA PRO A 4 10.02 -13.99 -0.12
C PRO A 4 11.15 -13.01 0.19
N THR A 5 12.32 -13.28 -0.39
CA THR A 5 13.41 -12.31 -0.46
C THR A 5 13.00 -11.09 -1.30
N ALA A 6 13.77 -10.01 -1.22
CA ALA A 6 13.53 -8.82 -2.04
C ALA A 6 13.58 -9.15 -3.54
N GLU A 7 14.52 -10.00 -3.95
CA GLU A 7 14.69 -10.42 -5.33
C GLU A 7 13.52 -11.31 -5.81
N GLU A 8 13.11 -12.29 -5.00
CA GLU A 8 11.94 -13.13 -5.32
C GLU A 8 10.65 -12.30 -5.43
N LEU A 9 10.47 -11.31 -4.54
CA LEU A 9 9.33 -10.41 -4.60
C LEU A 9 9.38 -9.53 -5.86
N GLU A 10 10.54 -8.98 -6.21
CA GLU A 10 10.71 -8.18 -7.43
C GLU A 10 10.40 -8.99 -8.69
N GLN A 11 10.91 -10.22 -8.78
CA GLN A 11 10.60 -11.13 -9.88
C GLN A 11 9.09 -11.44 -9.96
N ALA A 12 8.44 -11.70 -8.83
CA ALA A 12 7.00 -11.95 -8.77
C ALA A 12 6.18 -10.73 -9.23
N LEU A 13 6.56 -9.52 -8.82
CA LEU A 13 5.89 -8.28 -9.23
C LEU A 13 6.09 -7.99 -10.71
N SER A 14 7.27 -8.27 -11.26
CA SER A 14 7.56 -8.15 -12.70
C SER A 14 6.71 -9.14 -13.51
N ALA A 15 6.60 -10.39 -13.06
CA ALA A 15 5.72 -11.38 -13.69
C ALA A 15 4.24 -10.95 -13.66
N ALA A 16 3.76 -10.46 -12.51
CA ALA A 16 2.40 -9.94 -12.39
C ALA A 16 2.16 -8.71 -13.29
N GLY A 17 3.14 -7.82 -13.42
CA GLY A 17 3.10 -6.70 -14.37
C GLY A 17 2.83 -7.19 -15.79
N ARG A 18 3.61 -8.17 -16.27
CA ARG A 18 3.45 -8.78 -17.59
C ARG A 18 2.09 -9.44 -17.77
N MET A 19 1.64 -10.26 -16.80
CA MET A 19 0.31 -10.90 -16.84
C MET A 19 -0.83 -9.89 -17.04
N ARG A 20 -0.75 -8.74 -16.33
CA ARG A 20 -1.74 -7.68 -16.46
C ARG A 20 -1.68 -6.99 -17.84
N GLU A 21 -0.48 -6.77 -18.37
CA GLU A 21 -0.27 -6.12 -19.67
C GLU A 21 -0.72 -6.99 -20.84
N THR A 22 -0.48 -8.30 -20.78
CA THR A 22 -0.88 -9.25 -21.83
C THR A 22 -2.33 -9.71 -21.70
N GLY A 23 -3.01 -9.39 -20.59
CA GLY A 23 -4.35 -9.88 -20.28
C GLY A 23 -4.38 -11.34 -19.82
N ASP A 24 -3.22 -11.96 -19.60
CA ASP A 24 -3.08 -13.34 -19.11
C ASP A 24 -3.15 -13.39 -17.57
N ASP A 25 -4.28 -12.94 -17.03
CA ASP A 25 -4.58 -12.94 -15.60
C ASP A 25 -5.97 -13.55 -15.32
N PRO A 26 -6.23 -14.81 -15.73
CA PRO A 26 -7.57 -15.41 -15.72
C PRO A 26 -8.19 -15.55 -14.32
N HIS A 27 -7.34 -15.54 -13.28
CA HIS A 27 -7.75 -15.66 -11.88
C HIS A 27 -7.46 -14.41 -11.07
N TYR A 28 -7.14 -13.28 -11.72
CA TYR A 28 -6.84 -12.01 -11.07
C TYR A 28 -5.69 -12.07 -10.05
N ILE A 29 -4.78 -13.04 -10.21
CA ILE A 29 -3.61 -13.23 -9.34
C ILE A 29 -2.69 -12.03 -9.47
N ALA A 30 -2.42 -11.59 -10.70
CA ALA A 30 -1.56 -10.44 -10.92
C ALA A 30 -2.21 -9.15 -10.40
N LYS A 31 -3.50 -8.94 -10.70
CA LYS A 31 -4.27 -7.82 -10.16
C LYS A 31 -4.24 -7.79 -8.63
N ALA A 32 -4.48 -8.92 -7.98
CA ALA A 32 -4.48 -9.04 -6.53
C ALA A 32 -3.08 -8.79 -5.93
N LEU A 33 -2.04 -9.44 -6.47
CA LEU A 33 -0.66 -9.29 -5.98
C LEU A 33 -0.18 -7.85 -6.09
N LEU A 34 -0.37 -7.21 -7.25
CA LEU A 34 0.03 -5.81 -7.47
C LEU A 34 -0.75 -4.86 -6.54
N ASN A 35 -2.04 -5.10 -6.33
CA ASN A 35 -2.84 -4.30 -5.41
C ASN A 35 -2.37 -4.46 -3.95
N CYS A 36 -2.16 -5.71 -3.52
CA CYS A 36 -1.65 -6.03 -2.18
C CYS A 36 -0.30 -5.36 -1.95
N GLN A 37 0.64 -5.45 -2.91
CA GLN A 37 1.95 -4.82 -2.79
C GLN A 37 1.85 -3.30 -2.69
N TYR A 38 1.02 -2.68 -3.54
CA TYR A 38 0.79 -1.24 -3.49
C TYR A 38 0.24 -0.80 -2.13
N ARG A 39 -0.77 -1.50 -1.58
CA ARG A 39 -1.32 -1.23 -0.24
C ARG A 39 -0.30 -1.46 0.88
N ASN A 40 0.48 -2.53 0.78
CA ASN A 40 1.49 -2.90 1.76
C ASN A 40 2.54 -1.79 1.94
N GLY A 41 2.96 -1.13 0.85
CA GLY A 41 3.90 0.00 0.94
C GLY A 41 3.39 1.16 1.80
N TYR A 42 2.09 1.49 1.72
CA TYR A 42 1.50 2.51 2.59
C TYR A 42 1.40 2.06 4.05
N LEU A 43 1.07 0.79 4.28
CA LEU A 43 1.00 0.25 5.64
C LEU A 43 2.37 0.20 6.31
N GLN A 44 3.42 -0.12 5.56
CA GLN A 44 4.81 -0.03 6.04
C GLN A 44 5.19 1.41 6.43
N ALA A 45 4.77 2.40 5.63
CA ALA A 45 4.99 3.81 5.96
C ALA A 45 4.24 4.24 7.25
N VAL A 46 3.03 3.71 7.47
CA VAL A 46 2.28 3.93 8.72
C VAL A 46 3.00 3.30 9.91
N LEU A 47 3.48 2.06 9.77
CA LEU A 47 4.23 1.38 10.83
C LEU A 47 5.48 2.17 11.23
N LEU A 48 6.28 2.59 10.26
CA LEU A 48 7.48 3.38 10.52
C LEU A 48 7.15 4.70 11.23
N ALA A 49 6.14 5.43 10.76
CA ALA A 49 5.72 6.68 11.40
C ALA A 49 5.18 6.47 12.82
N ALA A 50 4.50 5.34 13.08
CA ALA A 50 4.02 4.99 14.41
C ALA A 50 5.18 4.69 15.36
N GLU A 51 6.18 3.93 14.90
CA GLU A 51 7.40 3.66 15.67
C GLU A 51 8.17 4.95 16.00
N GLU A 52 8.32 5.85 15.03
CA GLU A 52 8.95 7.17 15.26
C GLU A 52 8.18 8.00 16.29
N TYR A 53 6.84 8.04 16.17
CA TYR A 53 5.99 8.74 17.11
C TYR A 53 6.12 8.22 18.54
N LEU A 54 6.10 6.89 18.73
CA LEU A 54 6.29 6.29 20.04
C LEU A 54 7.70 6.56 20.59
N ARG A 55 8.74 6.43 19.77
CA ARG A 55 10.13 6.68 20.16
C ARG A 55 10.39 8.14 20.53
N SER A 56 9.65 9.07 19.93
CA SER A 56 9.76 10.50 20.20
C SER A 56 9.14 10.95 21.54
N GLY A 57 8.47 10.05 22.26
CA GLY A 57 7.70 10.43 23.44
C GLY A 57 6.44 11.21 23.09
N LEU A 58 5.80 10.86 21.97
CA LEU A 58 4.56 11.47 21.49
C LEU A 58 4.70 12.93 21.03
N ALA A 59 5.81 13.27 20.38
CA ALA A 59 6.03 14.61 19.88
C ALA A 59 5.07 15.00 18.74
N GLU A 60 4.66 16.28 18.70
CA GLU A 60 3.63 16.80 17.80
C GLU A 60 4.00 16.68 16.31
N ARG A 61 5.29 16.82 15.99
CA ARG A 61 5.81 16.71 14.62
C ARG A 61 5.62 15.28 14.10
N GLU A 62 5.98 14.29 14.90
CA GLU A 62 5.87 12.87 14.60
C GLU A 62 4.39 12.45 14.60
N HIS A 63 3.57 12.99 15.48
CA HIS A 63 2.11 12.82 15.44
C HIS A 63 1.54 13.27 14.09
N THR A 64 1.91 14.46 13.63
CA THR A 64 1.50 15.00 12.34
C THR A 64 1.94 14.10 11.18
N ARG A 65 3.17 13.54 11.25
CA ARG A 65 3.67 12.60 10.24
C ARG A 65 2.87 11.31 10.23
N LEU A 66 2.53 10.77 11.39
CA LEU A 66 1.70 9.57 11.53
C LEU A 66 0.31 9.79 10.93
N LEU A 67 -0.36 10.90 11.24
CA LEU A 67 -1.67 11.22 10.67
C LEU A 67 -1.62 11.28 9.13
N LYS A 68 -0.62 11.94 8.56
CA LYS A 68 -0.43 12.00 7.10
C LYS A 68 -0.18 10.62 6.49
N ALA A 69 0.56 9.75 7.16
CA ALA A 69 0.80 8.38 6.69
C ALA A 69 -0.51 7.58 6.68
N ILE A 70 -1.33 7.69 7.74
CA ILE A 70 -2.64 7.04 7.85
C ILE A 70 -3.58 7.52 6.75
N GLU A 71 -3.66 8.83 6.52
CA GLU A 71 -4.48 9.41 5.44
C GLU A 71 -4.08 8.86 4.07
N LYS A 72 -2.78 8.78 3.78
CA LYS A 72 -2.28 8.21 2.53
C LYS A 72 -2.66 6.73 2.38
N ALA A 73 -2.54 5.94 3.45
CA ALA A 73 -2.94 4.54 3.45
C ALA A 73 -4.45 4.38 3.18
N ARG A 74 -5.30 5.17 3.86
CA ARG A 74 -6.76 5.17 3.62
C ARG A 74 -7.11 5.57 2.19
N ALA A 75 -6.46 6.60 1.66
CA ALA A 75 -6.67 7.04 0.28
C ALA A 75 -6.25 5.95 -0.72
N ALA A 76 -5.19 5.20 -0.44
CA ALA A 76 -4.78 4.06 -1.26
C ALA A 76 -5.79 2.91 -1.22
N GLU A 77 -6.41 2.64 -0.06
CA GLU A 77 -7.49 1.65 0.06
C GLU A 77 -8.74 2.06 -0.71
N ASN A 78 -9.19 3.31 -0.60
CA ASN A 78 -10.37 3.80 -1.31
C ASN A 78 -10.18 3.74 -2.84
N ARG A 79 -9.00 4.14 -3.34
CA ARG A 79 -8.65 3.99 -4.76
C ARG A 79 -8.66 2.52 -5.21
N SER A 80 -8.20 1.62 -4.34
CA SER A 80 -8.16 0.18 -4.63
C SER A 80 -9.54 -0.47 -4.63
N ALA A 81 -10.45 0.02 -3.78
CA ALA A 81 -11.80 -0.50 -3.63
C ALA A 81 -12.79 -0.01 -4.71
N GLY A 82 -12.37 0.89 -5.61
CA GLY A 82 -13.26 1.51 -6.59
C GLY A 82 -14.34 2.40 -5.95
N VAL A 83 -14.15 2.78 -4.68
CA VAL A 83 -15.05 3.69 -3.98
C VAL A 83 -14.66 5.10 -4.40
N GLU A 84 -15.45 5.69 -5.31
CA GLU A 84 -15.33 7.11 -5.61
C GLU A 84 -15.45 7.90 -4.29
N PRO A 85 -14.52 8.83 -3.99
CA PRO A 85 -14.71 9.72 -2.87
C PRO A 85 -16.03 10.47 -3.08
N PRO A 86 -16.87 10.64 -2.06
CA PRO A 86 -18.13 11.37 -2.22
C PRO A 86 -17.81 12.70 -2.88
N SER A 87 -18.44 12.98 -4.02
CA SER A 87 -18.25 14.25 -4.70
C SER A 87 -18.67 15.31 -3.70
N LEU A 88 -17.72 16.09 -3.18
CA LEU A 88 -18.02 17.30 -2.46
C LEU A 88 -18.49 18.29 -3.53
N GLY A 89 -19.77 18.16 -3.86
CA GLY A 89 -20.51 19.19 -4.57
C GLY A 89 -20.41 20.47 -3.74
N LEU A 90 -19.82 21.48 -4.38
CA LEU A 90 -19.71 22.90 -4.01
C LEU A 90 -20.47 23.33 -2.76
#